data_AF-A0A973IXK9-F1
#
_entry.id   AF-A0A973IXK9-F1
#
_cell.length_a   1.000
_cell.length_b   1.000
_cell.length_c   1.000
_cell.angle_alpha   90.00
_cell.angle_beta   90.00
_cell.angle_gamma   90.00
#
_symmetry.space_group_name_H-M   'P 1'
#
loop_
_entity.id
_entity.type
_entity.pdbx_description
1 polymer ?
#
loop_
_entity_poly.entity_id
_entity_poly.type
_entity_poly.pdbx_seq_one_letter_code
_entity_poly.pdbx_strand_id
1 'polypeptide(L)'
;HLPIAGGGYLRLFPVSLIHRAIQFVNSREKQPAIVYFHPWEIDPDQPRIKASLKSRSRHYLNISKTEGKVRYLLDNLQFAPVREILGIN
;
A
#
# COMPACT_ATOMS: atom_id res chain seq x y z
N HIS A 1 1.26 -9.00 -14.61
CA HIS A 1 0.35 -8.38 -13.63
C HIS A 1 1.22 -7.75 -12.55
N LEU A 2 1.06 -6.45 -12.25
CA LEU A 2 1.86 -5.77 -11.23
C LEU A 2 1.09 -5.78 -9.90
N PRO A 3 1.64 -6.33 -8.80
CA PRO A 3 0.97 -6.32 -7.50
C PRO A 3 1.10 -4.94 -6.86
N ILE A 4 0.06 -4.12 -6.98
CA ILE A 4 0.01 -2.74 -6.46
C ILE A 4 -0.79 -2.59 -5.16
N ALA A 5 -1.50 -3.65 -4.75
CA ALA A 5 -2.54 -3.62 -3.72
C ALA A 5 -2.03 -3.68 -2.28
N GLY A 6 -0.73 -3.83 -2.02
CA GLY A 6 -0.25 -3.84 -0.63
C GLY A 6 1.05 -4.58 -0.35
N GLY A 7 1.27 -4.79 0.95
CA GLY A 7 2.41 -5.51 1.51
C GLY A 7 3.77 -4.95 1.07
N GLY A 8 4.74 -5.83 0.85
CA GLY A 8 6.09 -5.45 0.46
C GLY A 8 6.16 -4.58 -0.81
N TYR A 9 5.18 -4.66 -1.72
CA TYR A 9 5.14 -3.86 -2.93
C TYR A 9 4.75 -2.40 -2.69
N LEU A 10 3.87 -2.13 -1.73
CA LEU A 10 3.55 -0.76 -1.30
C LEU A 10 4.81 -0.03 -0.80
N ARG A 11 5.69 -0.76 -0.10
CA ARG A 11 6.97 -0.24 0.39
C ARG A 11 8.02 -0.15 -0.71
N LEU A 12 8.08 -1.13 -1.59
CA LEU A 12 9.03 -1.17 -2.71
C LEU A 12 8.78 -0.05 -3.73
N PHE A 13 7.54 0.11 -4.22
CA PHE A 13 7.25 0.96 -5.37
C PHE A 13 7.08 2.44 -5.03
N PRO A 14 7.41 3.38 -5.93
CA PRO A 14 7.10 4.80 -5.76
C PRO A 14 5.59 5.04 -5.64
N VAL A 15 5.18 6.00 -4.81
CA VAL A 15 3.75 6.28 -4.60
C VAL A 15 3.04 6.74 -5.86
N SER A 16 3.72 7.46 -6.75
CA SER A 16 3.19 7.89 -8.04
C SER A 16 2.83 6.73 -8.96
N LEU A 17 3.60 5.62 -8.90
CA LEU A 17 3.29 4.41 -9.66
C LEU A 17 2.03 3.74 -9.13
N ILE A 18 1.92 3.61 -7.81
CA ILE A 18 0.76 3.01 -7.13
C ILE A 18 -0.50 3.84 -7.41
N HIS A 19 -0.41 5.16 -7.26
CA HIS A 19 -1.49 6.10 -7.55
C HIS A 19 -1.99 5.97 -9.00
N ARG A 20 -1.09 6.02 -9.98
CA ARG A 20 -1.44 5.87 -11.40
C ARG A 20 -2.09 4.52 -11.70
N ALA A 21 -1.59 3.45 -11.08
CA ALA A 21 -2.13 2.12 -11.30
C ALA A 21 -3.54 1.97 -10.71
N ILE A 22 -3.79 2.53 -9.52
CA ILE A 22 -5.15 2.58 -8.94
C ILE A 22 -6.09 3.41 -9.82
N GLN A 23 -5.66 4.59 -10.26
CA GLN A 23 -6.45 5.43 -11.18
C GLN A 23 -6.75 4.70 -12.49
N PHE A 24 -5.82 3.92 -13.02
CA PHE A 24 -6.04 3.09 -14.20
C PHE A 24 -7.15 2.06 -13.95
N VAL A 25 -7.07 1.31 -12.85
CA VAL A 25 -8.11 0.32 -12.47
C VAL A 25 -9.49 0.99 -12.33
N ASN A 26 -9.55 2.13 -11.62
CA ASN A 26 -10.82 2.83 -11.42
C ASN A 26 -11.39 3.43 -12.71
N SER A 27 -10.55 4.01 -13.57
CA SER A 27 -11.02 4.76 -14.74
C SER A 27 -11.19 3.90 -16.00
N ARG A 28 -10.31 2.93 -16.24
CA ARG A 28 -10.28 2.09 -17.44
C ARG A 28 -10.99 0.76 -17.23
N GLU A 29 -10.70 0.07 -16.13
CA GLU A 29 -11.31 -1.23 -15.83
C GLU A 29 -12.67 -1.09 -15.12
N LYS A 30 -12.99 0.11 -14.62
CA LYS A 30 -14.22 0.42 -13.87
C LYS A 30 -14.40 -0.47 -12.64
N GLN A 31 -13.29 -0.83 -11.99
CA GLN A 31 -13.27 -1.64 -10.77
C GLN A 31 -12.77 -0.84 -9.57
N PRO A 32 -13.24 -1.16 -8.35
CA PRO A 32 -12.63 -0.65 -7.12
C PRO A 32 -11.24 -1.27 -6.91
N ALA A 33 -10.40 -0.59 -6.13
CA ALA A 33 -9.11 -1.11 -5.68
C ALA A 33 -9.08 -1.17 -4.16
N ILE A 34 -8.44 -2.20 -3.61
CA ILE A 34 -8.18 -2.32 -2.17
C ILE A 34 -6.67 -2.20 -1.97
N VAL A 35 -6.26 -1.30 -1.07
CA VAL A 35 -4.88 -1.19 -0.59
C VAL A 35 -4.84 -1.65 0.86
N TYR A 36 -3.93 -2.57 1.19
CA TYR A 36 -3.74 -3.04 2.56
C TYR A 36 -2.27 -3.02 2.97
N PHE A 37 -2.05 -2.81 4.26
CA PHE A 37 -0.74 -2.86 4.90
C PHE A 37 -0.94 -3.17 6.39
N HIS A 38 0.10 -3.69 7.03
CA HIS A 38 0.07 -3.97 8.46
C HIS A 38 0.50 -2.73 9.25
N PRO A 39 0.05 -2.56 10.51
CA PRO A 39 0.51 -1.45 11.36
C PRO A 39 2.04 -1.36 11.48
N TRP A 40 2.74 -2.49 11.53
CA TRP A 40 4.20 -2.50 11.59
C TRP A 40 4.86 -1.96 10.31
N GLU A 41 4.17 -1.95 9.16
CA GLU A 41 4.74 -1.48 7.90
C GLU A 41 4.86 0.05 7.83
N ILE A 42 4.23 0.78 8.77
CA ILE A 42 4.34 2.23 8.94
C ILE A 42 5.07 2.62 10.24
N ASP A 43 5.63 1.67 10.97
CA ASP A 43 6.40 1.91 12.20
C ASP A 43 7.92 1.78 11.92
N PRO A 44 8.64 2.90 11.71
CA PRO A 44 10.08 2.88 11.49
C PRO A 44 10.90 2.52 12.75
N ASP A 45 10.31 2.66 13.93
CA ASP A 45 10.96 2.55 15.24
C ASP A 45 10.82 1.16 15.85
N GLN A 46 10.13 0.25 15.15
CA GLN A 46 9.99 -1.14 15.57
C GLN A 46 11.35 -1.82 15.83
N PRO A 47 11.40 -2.79 16.77
CA PRO A 47 12.60 -3.55 17.08
C PRO A 47 13.23 -4.21 15.84
N ARG A 48 14.57 -4.20 15.78
CA ARG A 48 15.31 -4.86 14.70
C ARG A 48 15.52 -6.34 15.02
N ILE A 49 14.96 -7.21 14.18
CA ILE A 49 15.10 -8.66 14.33
C ILE A 49 16.46 -9.14 13.83
N LYS A 50 17.04 -10.12 14.54
CA LYS A 50 18.21 -10.87 14.08
C LYS A 50 17.76 -11.89 13.04
N ALA A 51 18.01 -11.61 11.77
CA ALA A 51 17.64 -12.48 10.65
C ALA A 51 18.63 -12.33 9.48
N SER A 52 18.53 -13.21 8.49
CA SER A 52 19.33 -13.10 7.26
C SER A 52 19.10 -11.76 6.56
N LEU A 53 20.10 -11.30 5.80
CA LEU A 53 20.02 -10.04 5.04
C LEU A 53 18.77 -10.00 4.15
N LYS A 54 18.46 -11.10 3.46
CA LYS A 54 17.27 -11.22 2.61
C LYS A 54 15.97 -10.97 3.39
N SER A 55 15.88 -11.49 4.63
CA SER A 55 14.72 -11.29 5.50
C SER A 55 14.63 -9.83 5.95
N ARG A 56 15.73 -9.28 6.45
CA ARG A 56 15.81 -7.88 6.90
C ARG A 56 15.47 -6.90 5.79
N SER A 57 15.95 -7.13 4.57
CA SER A 57 15.61 -6.27 3.42
C SER A 57 14.11 -6.28 3.14
N ARG A 58 13.45 -7.43 3.09
CA ARG A 58 11.99 -7.48 2.91
C ARG A 58 11.22 -6.85 4.07
N HIS A 59 11.76 -6.94 5.29
CA HIS A 59 11.12 -6.41 6.48
C HIS A 59 11.28 -4.89 6.59
N TYR A 60 12.41 -4.31 6.21
CA TYR A 60 12.72 -2.91 6.52
C TYR A 60 12.87 -1.98 5.31
N LEU A 61 12.83 -2.50 4.09
CA LEU A 61 12.94 -1.68 2.88
C LEU A 61 11.89 -0.55 2.90
N ASN A 62 12.38 0.69 2.75
CA ASN A 62 11.58 1.93 2.66
C ASN A 62 10.57 2.14 3.81
N ILE A 63 10.75 1.50 4.96
CA ILE A 63 9.75 1.52 6.03
C ILE A 63 9.43 2.94 6.51
N SER A 64 10.45 3.78 6.69
CA SER A 64 10.31 5.19 7.09
C SER A 64 9.59 6.07 6.07
N LYS A 65 9.45 5.62 4.83
CA LYS A 65 8.73 6.35 3.77
C LYS A 65 7.27 5.92 3.67
N THR A 66 6.91 4.77 4.25
CA THR A 66 5.63 4.10 3.96
C THR A 66 4.45 4.90 4.48
N GLU A 67 4.55 5.46 5.69
CA GLU A 67 3.50 6.33 6.25
C GLU A 67 3.21 7.52 5.34
N GLY A 68 4.24 8.21 4.85
CA GLY A 68 4.08 9.32 3.90
C GLY A 68 3.41 8.91 2.60
N LYS A 69 3.66 7.70 2.10
CA LYS A 69 2.94 7.17 0.93
C LYS A 69 1.47 6.92 1.22
N VAL A 70 1.15 6.35 2.39
CA VAL A 70 -0.24 6.11 2.81
C VAL A 70 -0.99 7.43 2.90
N ARG A 71 -0.42 8.45 3.55
CA ARG A 71 -0.99 9.81 3.63
C ARG A 71 -1.26 10.38 2.24
N TYR A 72 -0.25 10.33 1.35
CA TYR A 72 -0.42 10.78 -0.03
C TYR A 72 -1.58 10.08 -0.75
N LEU A 73 -1.70 8.75 -0.63
CA LEU A 73 -2.79 8.01 -1.27
C LEU A 73 -4.15 8.38 -0.68
N LEU A 74 -4.25 8.56 0.64
CA LEU A 74 -5.46 9.02 1.32
C LEU A 74 -5.90 10.41 0.83
N ASP A 75 -4.94 11.31 0.62
CA ASP A 75 -5.23 12.69 0.20
C ASP A 75 -5.57 12.81 -1.31
N ASN A 76 -5.16 11.84 -2.14
CA ASN A 76 -5.21 11.96 -3.60
C ASN A 76 -6.15 10.95 -4.29
N LEU A 77 -6.78 10.04 -3.54
CA LEU A 77 -7.74 9.07 -4.06
C LEU A 77 -9.11 9.21 -3.39
N GLN A 78 -10.12 8.67 -4.04
CA GLN A 78 -11.47 8.59 -3.48
C GLN A 78 -11.65 7.26 -2.76
N PHE A 79 -12.24 7.31 -1.57
CA PHE A 79 -12.49 6.15 -0.73
C PHE A 79 -13.98 6.07 -0.39
N ALA A 80 -14.47 4.85 -0.26
CA ALA A 80 -15.81 4.56 0.25
C ALA A 80 -15.75 3.32 1.16
N PRO A 81 -16.70 3.17 2.09
CA PRO A 81 -16.84 1.94 2.87
C PRO A 81 -16.98 0.72 1.97
N VAL A 82 -16.27 -0.38 2.31
CA VAL A 82 -16.31 -1.62 1.52
C VAL A 82 -17.74 -2.16 1.36
N ARG A 83 -18.58 -2.03 2.40
CA ARG A 83 -20.00 -2.42 2.34
C ARG A 83 -20.78 -1.71 1.23
N GLU A 84 -20.50 -0.43 0.98
CA GLU A 84 -21.18 0.36 -0.05
C GLU A 84 -20.74 -0.08 -1.44
N ILE A 85 -19.45 -0.36 -1.60
CA ILE A 85 -18.89 -0.89 -2.85
C ILE A 85 -19.42 -2.29 -3.17
N LEU A 86 -19.64 -3.13 -2.16
CA LEU A 86 -20.15 -4.49 -2.33
C LEU A 86 -21.68 -4.59 -2.34
N GLY A 87 -22.41 -3.51 -2.01
CA GLY A 87 -23.87 -3.51 -1.94
C GLY A 87 -24.46 -4.41 -0.84
N ILE A 88 -23.72 -4.57 0.28
CA ILE A 88 -24.15 -5.42 1.40
C ILE A 88 -24.79 -4.54 2.47
N ASN A 89 -26.05 -4.84 2.80
CA ASN A 89 -26.83 -4.19 3.86
C ASN A 89 -26.41 -4.67 5.26
#